data_AF-A0A9K3LJT5-F1
#
_entry.id   AF-A0A9K3LJT5-F1
#
_cell.length_a   1.000
_cell.length_b   1.000
_cell.length_c   1.000
_cell.angle_alpha   90.00
_cell.angle_beta   90.00
_cell.angle_gamma   90.00
#
_symmetry.space_group_name_H-M   'P 1'
#
loop_
_entity.id
_entity.type
_entity.pdbx_description
1 polymer ?
#
loop_
_entity_poly.entity_id
_entity_poly.type
_entity_poly.pdbx_seq_one_letter_code
_entity_poly.pdbx_strand_id
1 'polypeptide(L)'
;MSCGKRTRILESLPPESRTLIAPSLDAVFQCEMGASDKTKQLGRVRAMRIHFIWFLRQHHLYGSFFPVNKLPLETLNYLMASYAAHLGTGHTLSARLVKVGTIKTYIAAAASLCMAFDDDSSGRDPRKMLGESNLSPPLKRVCDELKRWEDIPDRREPWTVALQLLFQTNAADAVWSSKEAVLSDWFGVIQLAGGRRGEWAQDRGRGLITNPDLNARGDPAAFCLQDINFFASGKKKLTVAQALATPKAVETVLLKWRMQKNGDHGEEKQFSRNEDDPKLCVILKWINIVRRFVKFFGYKHNVPMAVYRHDDTNNLCYISSADIEDGMQRTAIELYELDTQRDKDDIKRFSAHSLRVGACVILQALGFQDHQIQQLLRWKSDKWRTYTRNLFIMTKKHNRAVFEASKMPNF
;
A
#
# COMPACT_ATOMS: atom_id res chain seq x y z
N MET A 1 -33.61 -3.07 43.00
CA MET A 1 -33.93 -4.43 43.51
C MET A 1 -32.80 -5.09 44.32
N SER A 2 -31.56 -4.57 44.40
CA SER A 2 -30.44 -5.30 45.06
C SER A 2 -30.37 -5.18 46.60
N CYS A 3 -30.94 -4.14 47.23
CA CYS A 3 -30.83 -3.92 48.68
C CYS A 3 -31.50 -5.04 49.51
N GLY A 4 -32.67 -5.54 49.09
CA GLY A 4 -33.37 -6.61 49.81
C GLY A 4 -32.73 -8.00 49.70
N LYS A 5 -31.98 -8.27 48.63
CA LYS A 5 -31.27 -9.55 48.43
C LYS A 5 -30.04 -9.64 49.35
N ARG A 6 -29.32 -8.53 49.52
CA ARG A 6 -28.16 -8.42 50.42
C ARG A 6 -28.52 -8.75 51.87
N THR A 7 -29.57 -8.11 52.39
CA THR A 7 -29.99 -8.28 53.78
C THR A 7 -30.39 -9.71 54.08
N ARG A 8 -31.18 -10.37 53.21
CA ARG A 8 -31.54 -11.79 53.38
C ARG A 8 -30.34 -12.73 53.43
N ILE A 9 -29.33 -12.49 52.59
CA ILE A 9 -28.13 -13.34 52.56
C ILE A 9 -27.30 -13.14 53.83
N LEU A 10 -27.09 -11.90 54.29
CA LEU A 10 -26.39 -11.64 55.55
C LEU A 10 -27.14 -12.24 56.76
N GLU A 11 -28.47 -12.19 56.77
CA GLU A 11 -29.29 -12.75 57.84
C GLU A 11 -29.24 -14.29 57.88
N SER A 12 -28.93 -14.94 56.76
CA SER A 12 -28.75 -16.40 56.70
C SER A 12 -27.40 -16.89 57.25
N LEU A 13 -26.46 -15.99 57.55
CA LEU A 13 -25.13 -16.31 58.10
C LEU A 13 -25.09 -16.14 59.63
N PRO A 14 -24.17 -16.83 60.35
CA PRO A 14 -23.97 -16.65 61.79
C PRO A 14 -23.65 -15.19 62.17
N PRO A 15 -24.20 -14.64 63.28
CA PRO A 15 -24.07 -13.23 63.63
C PRO A 15 -22.63 -12.70 63.66
N GLU A 16 -21.72 -13.50 64.21
CA GLU A 16 -20.30 -13.18 64.35
C GLU A 16 -19.59 -13.01 63.00
N SER A 17 -20.06 -13.70 61.95
CA SER A 17 -19.46 -13.67 60.62
C SER A 17 -20.02 -12.54 59.73
N ARG A 18 -21.19 -11.97 60.07
CA ARG A 18 -21.88 -10.99 59.21
C ARG A 18 -21.06 -9.72 59.01
N THR A 19 -20.47 -9.20 60.08
CA THR A 19 -19.68 -7.96 60.06
C THR A 19 -18.37 -8.14 59.30
N LEU A 20 -17.77 -9.33 59.39
CA LEU A 20 -16.52 -9.68 58.72
C LEU A 20 -16.72 -9.93 57.21
N ILE A 21 -17.85 -10.54 56.83
CA ILE A 21 -18.14 -10.94 55.45
C ILE A 21 -18.84 -9.83 54.65
N ALA A 22 -19.51 -8.88 55.30
CA ALA A 22 -20.26 -7.82 54.61
C ALA A 22 -19.47 -7.05 53.52
N PRO A 23 -18.20 -6.64 53.74
CA PRO A 23 -17.42 -5.94 52.70
C PRO A 23 -17.11 -6.83 51.49
N SER A 24 -16.80 -8.12 51.72
CA SER A 24 -16.57 -9.09 50.64
C SER A 24 -17.86 -9.40 49.88
N LEU A 25 -18.99 -9.46 50.58
CA LEU A 25 -20.30 -9.64 49.96
C LEU A 25 -20.68 -8.42 49.10
N ASP A 26 -20.33 -7.20 49.53
CA ASP A 26 -20.49 -5.98 48.73
C ASP A 26 -19.63 -6.00 47.45
N ALA A 27 -18.39 -6.51 47.54
CA ALA A 27 -17.54 -6.73 46.37
C ALA A 27 -18.12 -7.82 45.43
N VAL A 28 -18.69 -8.89 45.98
CA VAL A 28 -19.37 -9.94 45.19
C VAL A 28 -20.60 -9.38 44.48
N PHE A 29 -21.42 -8.54 45.13
CA PHE A 29 -22.55 -7.88 44.46
C PHE A 29 -22.09 -6.88 43.39
N GLN A 30 -20.98 -6.18 43.59
CA GLN A 30 -20.38 -5.35 42.54
C GLN A 30 -19.88 -6.18 41.35
N CYS A 31 -19.35 -7.38 41.59
CA CYS A 31 -18.96 -8.32 40.55
C CYS A 31 -20.18 -8.97 39.85
N GLU A 32 -21.23 -9.35 40.58
CA GLU A 32 -22.50 -9.89 40.05
C GLU A 32 -23.25 -8.85 39.20
N MET A 33 -23.14 -7.56 39.52
CA MET A 33 -23.70 -6.48 38.69
C MET A 33 -22.88 -6.19 37.42
N GLY A 34 -21.69 -6.79 37.28
CA GLY A 34 -20.75 -6.54 36.21
C GLY A 34 -20.16 -5.13 36.23
N ALA A 35 -18.89 -4.98 35.87
CA ALA A 35 -18.37 -3.67 35.48
C ALA A 35 -19.11 -3.25 34.21
N SER A 36 -20.16 -2.43 34.34
CA SER A 36 -20.96 -2.07 33.16
C SER A 36 -20.05 -1.37 32.15
N ASP A 37 -20.04 -1.86 30.91
CA ASP A 37 -19.39 -1.17 29.79
C ASP A 37 -19.86 0.29 29.67
N LYS A 38 -21.05 0.62 30.19
CA LYS A 38 -21.57 1.98 30.23
C LYS A 38 -20.68 2.94 31.03
N THR A 39 -20.11 2.53 32.16
CA THR A 39 -19.26 3.44 32.98
C THR A 39 -17.93 3.75 32.27
N LYS A 40 -17.31 2.74 31.65
CA LYS A 40 -16.09 2.91 30.83
C LYS A 40 -16.39 3.71 29.56
N GLN A 41 -17.52 3.48 28.91
CA GLN A 41 -17.97 4.25 27.73
C GLN A 41 -18.27 5.70 28.07
N LEU A 42 -18.92 5.99 29.21
CA LEU A 42 -19.19 7.35 29.68
C LEU A 42 -17.88 8.11 30.02
N GLY A 43 -16.92 7.44 30.66
CA GLY A 43 -15.58 8.00 30.89
C GLY A 43 -14.87 8.39 29.59
N ARG A 44 -14.97 7.52 28.56
CA ARG A 44 -14.40 7.78 27.24
C ARG A 44 -15.07 8.95 26.53
N VAL A 45 -16.41 9.03 26.54
CA VAL A 45 -17.15 10.16 25.95
C VAL A 45 -16.80 11.47 26.64
N ARG A 46 -16.70 11.48 27.98
CA ARG A 46 -16.28 12.65 28.76
C ARG A 46 -14.89 13.13 28.34
N ALA A 47 -13.91 12.23 28.24
CA ALA A 47 -12.56 12.57 27.81
C ALA A 47 -12.54 13.16 26.38
N MET A 48 -13.33 12.59 25.46
CA MET A 48 -13.44 13.12 24.09
C MET A 48 -14.08 14.51 24.04
N ARG A 49 -15.10 14.78 24.88
CA ARG A 49 -15.68 16.13 25.02
C ARG A 49 -14.66 17.14 25.56
N ILE A 50 -13.88 16.76 26.57
CA ILE A 50 -12.80 17.59 27.10
C ILE A 50 -11.77 17.88 26.02
N HIS A 51 -11.40 16.89 25.21
CA HIS A 51 -10.49 17.08 24.09
C HIS A 51 -11.04 18.07 23.04
N PHE A 52 -12.34 18.04 22.76
CA PHE A 52 -12.96 19.01 21.87
C PHE A 52 -12.90 20.43 22.45
N ILE A 53 -13.17 20.60 23.74
CA ILE A 53 -13.00 21.91 24.43
C ILE A 53 -11.54 22.38 24.37
N TRP A 54 -10.58 21.48 24.56
CA TRP A 54 -9.17 21.78 24.42
C TRP A 54 -8.84 22.25 22.99
N PHE A 55 -9.34 21.56 21.97
CA PHE A 55 -9.21 21.99 20.57
C PHE A 55 -9.77 23.40 20.37
N LEU A 56 -10.98 23.71 20.89
CA LEU A 56 -11.55 25.05 20.81
C LEU A 56 -10.67 26.11 21.48
N ARG A 57 -10.03 25.79 22.61
CA ARG A 57 -9.11 26.72 23.29
C ARG A 57 -7.82 26.93 22.51
N GLN A 58 -7.21 25.86 22.00
CA GLN A 58 -5.97 25.94 21.23
C GLN A 58 -6.12 26.74 19.94
N HIS A 59 -7.31 26.70 19.34
CA HIS A 59 -7.60 27.45 18.12
C HIS A 59 -8.29 28.81 18.37
N HIS A 60 -8.31 29.29 19.63
CA HIS A 60 -8.92 30.56 20.02
C HIS A 60 -10.42 30.69 19.67
N LEU A 61 -11.13 29.56 19.57
CA LEU A 61 -12.56 29.50 19.27
C LEU A 61 -13.43 29.43 20.52
N TYR A 62 -12.88 29.12 21.70
CA TYR A 62 -13.67 28.90 22.91
C TYR A 62 -14.58 30.09 23.27
N GLY A 63 -14.10 31.32 23.13
CA GLY A 63 -14.86 32.53 23.47
C GLY A 63 -15.97 32.87 22.48
N SER A 64 -15.79 32.56 21.20
CA SER A 64 -16.79 32.79 20.14
C SER A 64 -17.71 31.59 19.92
N PHE A 65 -17.35 30.42 20.45
CA PHE A 65 -18.13 29.19 20.32
C PHE A 65 -19.38 29.19 21.19
N PHE A 66 -19.33 29.85 22.35
CA PHE A 66 -20.48 29.97 23.25
C PHE A 66 -21.10 31.38 23.17
N PRO A 67 -22.44 31.49 23.15
CA PRO A 67 -23.41 30.40 23.23
C PRO A 67 -23.62 29.70 21.86
N VAL A 68 -23.71 28.37 21.88
CA VAL A 68 -23.76 27.52 20.66
C VAL A 68 -25.00 27.82 19.81
N ASN A 69 -26.13 28.13 20.45
CA ASN A 69 -27.39 28.44 19.77
C ASN A 69 -27.33 29.66 18.83
N LYS A 70 -26.38 30.58 19.04
CA LYS A 70 -26.17 31.74 18.16
C LYS A 70 -25.34 31.41 16.92
N LEU A 71 -24.74 30.23 16.84
CA LEU A 71 -23.93 29.84 15.70
C LEU A 71 -24.80 29.30 14.56
N PRO A 72 -24.53 29.71 13.31
CA PRO A 72 -25.11 29.06 12.14
C PRO A 72 -24.77 27.57 12.10
N LEU A 73 -25.74 26.75 11.66
CA LEU A 73 -25.53 25.29 11.52
C LEU A 73 -24.35 24.97 10.59
N GLU A 74 -24.19 25.76 9.53
CA GLU A 74 -23.06 25.64 8.60
C GLU A 74 -21.71 25.83 9.33
N THR A 75 -21.60 26.84 10.20
CA THR A 75 -20.41 27.05 11.03
C THR A 75 -20.10 25.83 11.89
N LEU A 76 -21.12 25.23 12.50
CA LEU A 76 -20.97 24.02 13.31
C LEU A 76 -20.53 22.81 12.46
N ASN A 77 -21.07 22.66 11.25
CA ASN A 77 -20.67 21.60 10.32
C ASN A 77 -19.20 21.72 9.92
N TYR A 78 -18.74 22.92 9.56
CA TYR A 78 -17.33 23.16 9.23
C TYR A 78 -16.41 23.00 10.43
N LEU A 79 -16.86 23.38 11.64
CA LEU A 79 -16.10 23.17 12.86
C LEU A 79 -15.92 21.67 13.16
N MET A 80 -16.95 20.85 12.98
CA MET A 80 -16.85 19.39 13.10
C MET A 80 -15.90 18.79 12.05
N ALA A 81 -15.93 19.30 10.82
CA ALA A 81 -15.00 18.87 9.77
C ALA A 81 -13.54 19.24 10.10
N SER A 82 -13.30 20.46 10.60
CA SER A 82 -11.97 20.91 11.05
C SER A 82 -11.46 20.08 12.22
N TYR A 83 -12.32 19.75 13.18
CA TYR A 83 -11.95 18.88 14.29
C TYR A 83 -11.64 17.45 13.81
N ALA A 84 -12.39 16.92 12.84
CA ALA A 84 -12.10 15.62 12.23
C ALA A 84 -10.74 15.60 11.53
N ALA A 85 -10.39 16.67 10.81
CA ALA A 85 -9.08 16.83 10.17
C ALA A 85 -7.95 16.91 11.21
N HIS A 86 -8.14 17.67 12.29
CA HIS A 86 -7.20 17.76 13.41
C HIS A 86 -6.95 16.40 14.09
N LEU A 87 -8.00 15.61 14.31
CA LEU A 87 -7.87 14.24 14.83
C LEU A 87 -7.12 13.33 13.83
N GLY A 88 -7.34 13.54 12.53
CA GLY A 88 -6.69 12.82 11.44
C GLY A 88 -5.17 12.99 11.36
N THR A 89 -4.62 14.03 12.00
CA THR A 89 -3.16 14.26 12.09
C THR A 89 -2.53 13.68 13.36
N GLY A 90 -3.30 12.95 14.18
CA GLY A 90 -2.80 12.25 15.36
C GLY A 90 -3.03 12.98 16.69
N HIS A 91 -3.67 14.15 16.66
CA HIS A 91 -4.05 14.91 17.86
C HIS A 91 -5.29 14.28 18.50
N THR A 92 -5.10 13.12 19.12
CA THR A 92 -6.11 12.34 19.83
C THR A 92 -5.76 12.26 21.31
N LEU A 93 -6.65 11.71 22.15
CA LEU A 93 -6.36 11.48 23.59
C LEU A 93 -5.12 10.60 23.79
N SER A 94 -4.79 9.76 22.81
CA SER A 94 -3.60 8.90 22.82
C SER A 94 -2.42 9.47 22.03
N ALA A 95 -2.51 10.71 21.53
CA ALA A 95 -1.47 11.38 20.74
C ALA A 95 -0.92 10.53 19.57
N ARG A 96 -1.80 9.79 18.91
CA ARG A 96 -1.46 8.93 17.75
C ARG A 96 -2.56 8.94 16.70
N LEU A 97 -2.20 8.52 15.49
CA LEU A 97 -3.14 8.25 14.41
C LEU A 97 -4.15 7.16 14.81
N VAL A 98 -5.41 7.35 14.46
CA VAL A 98 -6.50 6.41 14.74
C VAL A 98 -7.36 6.21 13.49
N LYS A 99 -8.02 5.05 13.39
CA LYS A 99 -8.95 4.75 12.29
C LYS A 99 -10.11 5.76 12.24
N VAL A 100 -10.66 5.99 11.06
CA VAL A 100 -11.82 6.86 10.81
C VAL A 100 -13.02 6.50 11.68
N GLY A 101 -13.19 5.20 11.98
CA GLY A 101 -14.24 4.74 12.90
C GLY A 101 -14.10 5.36 14.29
N THR A 102 -12.86 5.45 14.80
CA THR A 102 -12.55 6.11 16.08
C THR A 102 -12.75 7.62 15.98
N ILE A 103 -12.35 8.26 14.87
CA ILE A 103 -12.56 9.70 14.64
C ILE A 103 -14.05 10.03 14.68
N LYS A 104 -14.90 9.21 14.04
CA LYS A 104 -16.37 9.38 14.09
C LYS A 104 -16.91 9.33 15.52
N THR A 105 -16.32 8.54 16.41
CA THR A 105 -16.68 8.51 17.85
C THR A 105 -16.32 9.82 18.56
N TYR A 106 -15.14 10.41 18.28
CA TYR A 106 -14.79 11.74 18.80
C TYR A 106 -15.77 12.82 18.33
N ILE A 107 -16.11 12.81 17.04
CA ILE A 107 -17.07 13.76 16.46
C ILE A 107 -18.46 13.57 17.07
N ALA A 108 -18.91 12.34 17.31
CA ALA A 108 -20.17 12.08 18.01
C ALA A 108 -20.15 12.64 19.45
N ALA A 109 -19.04 12.48 20.17
CA ALA A 109 -18.88 13.04 21.51
C ALA A 109 -18.91 14.58 21.50
N ALA A 110 -18.20 15.21 20.56
CA ALA A 110 -18.21 16.67 20.37
C ALA A 110 -19.61 17.19 20.00
N ALA A 111 -20.31 16.53 19.08
CA ALA A 111 -21.67 16.88 18.70
C ALA A 111 -22.64 16.77 19.87
N SER A 112 -22.51 15.73 20.69
CA SER A 112 -23.34 15.57 21.90
C SER A 112 -23.10 16.66 22.96
N LEU A 113 -21.92 17.29 22.97
CA LEU A 113 -21.67 18.46 23.80
C LEU A 113 -22.39 19.68 23.22
N CYS A 114 -22.27 19.90 21.90
CA CYS A 114 -22.91 21.04 21.23
C CYS A 114 -24.42 21.02 21.42
N MET A 115 -25.07 19.86 21.21
CA MET A 115 -26.51 19.70 21.38
C MET A 115 -26.97 19.95 22.82
N ALA A 116 -26.13 19.67 23.82
CA ALA A 116 -26.45 19.96 25.23
C ALA A 116 -26.40 21.46 25.57
N PHE A 117 -25.84 22.30 24.68
CA PHE A 117 -25.77 23.75 24.82
C PHE A 117 -26.50 24.49 23.70
N ASP A 118 -27.18 23.77 22.80
CA ASP A 118 -28.11 24.33 21.83
C ASP A 118 -29.51 24.37 22.44
N ASP A 119 -30.43 25.11 21.83
CA ASP A 119 -31.83 25.13 22.26
C ASP A 119 -32.50 23.77 21.94
N ASP A 120 -33.15 23.16 22.92
CA ASP A 120 -33.86 21.87 22.81
C ASP A 120 -34.89 21.86 21.67
N SER A 121 -35.42 23.03 21.30
CA SER A 121 -36.39 23.20 20.21
C SER A 121 -35.77 23.18 18.80
N SER A 122 -34.44 23.34 18.68
CA SER A 122 -33.77 23.47 17.38
C SER A 122 -33.66 22.14 16.63
N GLY A 123 -33.53 21.03 17.34
CA GLY A 123 -33.34 19.69 16.76
C GLY A 123 -32.08 19.55 15.88
N ARG A 124 -31.14 20.49 15.96
CA ARG A 124 -29.98 20.56 15.05
C ARG A 124 -28.83 19.68 15.56
N ASP A 125 -28.37 18.76 14.71
CA ASP A 125 -27.16 17.98 14.94
C ASP A 125 -26.00 18.64 14.16
N PRO A 126 -24.92 19.11 14.82
CA PRO A 126 -23.82 19.79 14.15
C PRO A 126 -23.04 18.89 13.17
N ARG A 127 -23.31 17.58 13.15
CA ARG A 127 -22.73 16.64 12.18
C ARG A 127 -23.50 16.60 10.86
N LYS A 128 -24.69 17.18 10.79
CA LYS A 128 -25.67 16.96 9.70
C LYS A 128 -26.23 18.28 9.17
N MET A 129 -26.84 18.20 7.99
CA MET A 129 -27.75 19.24 7.51
C MET A 129 -29.13 19.07 8.18
N LEU A 130 -29.95 20.12 8.21
CA LEU A 130 -31.27 20.07 8.81
C LEU A 130 -32.15 19.03 8.08
N GLY A 131 -32.75 18.10 8.84
CA GLY A 131 -33.63 17.05 8.28
C GLY A 131 -32.91 15.88 7.62
N GLU A 132 -31.56 15.89 7.54
CA GLU A 132 -30.80 14.80 6.93
C GLU A 132 -30.34 13.75 7.95
N SER A 133 -30.20 12.50 7.51
CA SER A 133 -29.66 11.40 8.31
C SER A 133 -28.15 11.25 8.17
N ASN A 134 -27.58 11.74 7.07
CA ASN A 134 -26.16 11.62 6.71
C ASN A 134 -25.28 12.72 7.33
N LEU A 135 -23.95 12.50 7.29
CA LEU A 135 -22.99 13.53 7.65
C LEU A 135 -23.06 14.70 6.65
N SER A 136 -22.91 15.92 7.16
CA SER A 136 -22.85 17.12 6.34
C SER A 136 -21.73 17.02 5.29
N PRO A 137 -21.88 17.63 4.10
CA PRO A 137 -20.91 17.50 3.01
C PRO A 137 -19.45 17.81 3.40
N PRO A 138 -19.14 18.86 4.20
CA PRO A 138 -17.77 19.13 4.64
C PRO A 138 -17.17 18.00 5.50
N LEU A 139 -17.94 17.52 6.49
CA LEU A 139 -17.51 16.46 7.39
C LEU A 139 -17.38 15.12 6.64
N LYS A 140 -18.32 14.83 5.74
CA LYS A 140 -18.28 13.65 4.89
C LYS A 140 -17.02 13.64 4.02
N ARG A 141 -16.68 14.73 3.35
CA ARG A 141 -15.45 14.82 2.52
C ARG A 141 -14.20 14.54 3.34
N VAL A 142 -14.07 15.10 4.54
CA VAL A 142 -12.92 14.85 5.42
C VAL A 142 -12.88 13.39 5.87
N CYS A 143 -14.01 12.81 6.30
CA CYS A 143 -14.06 11.40 6.68
C CYS A 143 -13.79 10.45 5.51
N ASP A 144 -14.29 10.74 4.31
CA ASP A 144 -14.06 9.93 3.11
C ASP A 144 -12.58 9.99 2.70
N GLU A 145 -11.94 11.16 2.83
CA GLU A 145 -10.50 11.31 2.58
C GLU A 145 -9.68 10.54 3.62
N LEU A 146 -9.97 10.70 4.91
CA LEU A 146 -9.30 9.93 5.98
C LEU A 146 -9.51 8.43 5.81
N LYS A 147 -10.70 8.00 5.37
CA LYS A 147 -11.00 6.61 5.05
C LYS A 147 -10.23 6.15 3.81
N ARG A 148 -10.10 7.00 2.79
CA ARG A 148 -9.22 6.72 1.63
C ARG A 148 -7.77 6.50 2.05
N TRP A 149 -7.27 7.25 3.03
CA TRP A 149 -5.92 7.08 3.60
C TRP A 149 -5.80 5.81 4.46
N GLU A 150 -6.80 5.51 5.28
CA GLU A 150 -6.90 4.27 6.06
C GLU A 150 -7.00 3.03 5.16
N ASP A 151 -7.75 3.14 4.07
CA ASP A 151 -8.04 2.09 3.11
C ASP A 151 -6.98 1.99 2.01
N ILE A 152 -5.86 2.72 2.10
CA ILE A 152 -4.70 2.43 1.24
C ILE A 152 -4.23 1.03 1.63
N PRO A 153 -4.49 -0.01 0.80
CA PRO A 153 -4.25 -1.38 1.21
C PRO A 153 -2.75 -1.63 1.25
N ASP A 154 -2.36 -2.50 2.18
CA ASP A 154 -1.21 -3.41 2.17
C ASP A 154 -0.16 -3.07 1.11
N ARG A 155 0.76 -2.17 1.48
CA ARG A 155 1.77 -1.67 0.55
C ARG A 155 2.61 -2.85 0.08
N ARG A 156 2.71 -3.01 -1.24
CA ARG A 156 3.68 -3.94 -1.81
C ARG A 156 5.07 -3.43 -1.50
N GLU A 157 5.91 -4.32 -0.99
CA GLU A 157 7.31 -3.99 -0.72
C GLU A 157 8.05 -3.81 -2.06
N PRO A 158 9.02 -2.88 -2.13
CA PRO A 158 9.82 -2.71 -3.33
C PRO A 158 10.68 -3.94 -3.61
N TRP A 159 10.70 -4.39 -4.86
CA TRP A 159 11.77 -5.27 -5.33
C TRP A 159 13.06 -4.44 -5.43
N THR A 160 14.01 -4.68 -4.53
CA THR A 160 15.26 -3.93 -4.42
C THR A 160 16.34 -4.51 -5.33
N VAL A 161 17.42 -3.77 -5.55
CA VAL A 161 18.61 -4.29 -6.27
C VAL A 161 19.24 -5.46 -5.51
N ALA A 162 19.23 -5.44 -4.17
CA ALA A 162 19.73 -6.54 -3.35
C ALA A 162 18.93 -7.83 -3.56
N LEU A 163 17.59 -7.75 -3.56
CA LEU A 163 16.72 -8.89 -3.90
C LEU A 163 16.99 -9.41 -5.32
N GLN A 164 17.14 -8.49 -6.28
CA GLN A 164 17.44 -8.86 -7.67
C GLN A 164 18.78 -9.58 -7.82
N LEU A 165 19.82 -9.13 -7.11
CA LEU A 165 21.14 -9.74 -7.14
C LEU A 165 21.15 -11.09 -6.40
N LEU A 166 20.49 -11.20 -5.25
CA LEU A 166 20.35 -12.48 -4.55
C LEU A 166 19.60 -13.50 -5.42
N PHE A 167 18.48 -13.10 -6.02
CA PHE A 167 17.73 -13.96 -6.95
C PHE A 167 18.61 -14.43 -8.11
N GLN A 168 19.43 -13.55 -8.67
CA GLN A 168 20.38 -13.90 -9.74
C GLN A 168 21.44 -14.90 -9.26
N THR A 169 21.99 -14.71 -8.07
CA THR A 169 22.95 -15.63 -7.46
C THR A 169 22.33 -17.01 -7.29
N ASN A 170 21.12 -17.09 -6.73
CA ASN A 170 20.43 -18.36 -6.50
C ASN A 170 20.03 -19.06 -7.81
N ALA A 171 19.82 -18.29 -8.88
CA ALA A 171 19.52 -18.79 -10.22
C ALA A 171 20.77 -19.01 -11.10
N ALA A 172 21.99 -18.79 -10.59
CA ALA A 172 23.21 -18.79 -11.41
C ALA A 172 23.49 -20.16 -12.05
N ASP A 173 23.29 -21.23 -11.28
CA ASP A 173 23.49 -22.62 -11.72
C ASP A 173 22.20 -23.26 -12.27
N ALA A 174 21.11 -22.50 -12.32
CA ALA A 174 19.85 -23.01 -12.83
C ALA A 174 19.95 -23.27 -14.34
N VAL A 175 19.33 -24.36 -14.80
CA VAL A 175 19.24 -24.67 -16.24
C VAL A 175 18.66 -23.46 -16.96
N TRP A 176 19.25 -23.05 -18.09
CA TRP A 176 18.86 -21.82 -18.80
C TRP A 176 17.35 -21.71 -19.10
N SER A 177 16.65 -22.84 -19.21
CA SER A 177 15.22 -22.95 -19.50
C SER A 177 14.33 -23.08 -18.26
N SER A 178 14.89 -23.20 -17.06
CA SER A 178 14.14 -23.37 -15.82
C SER A 178 13.34 -22.11 -15.46
N LYS A 179 12.39 -22.27 -14.54
CA LYS A 179 11.58 -21.17 -14.03
C LYS A 179 12.45 -20.07 -13.42
N GLU A 180 13.44 -20.44 -12.61
CA GLU A 180 14.36 -19.54 -11.90
C GLU A 180 15.21 -18.72 -12.87
N ALA A 181 15.84 -19.36 -13.86
CA ALA A 181 16.65 -18.66 -14.86
C ALA A 181 15.83 -17.67 -15.68
N VAL A 182 14.60 -18.06 -16.05
CA VAL A 182 13.69 -17.22 -16.82
C VAL A 182 13.18 -16.04 -15.97
N LEU A 183 12.75 -16.28 -14.73
CA LEU A 183 12.30 -15.22 -13.80
C LEU A 183 13.42 -14.21 -13.52
N SER A 184 14.67 -14.65 -13.39
CA SER A 184 15.82 -13.79 -13.09
C SER A 184 16.00 -12.68 -14.15
N ASP A 185 15.90 -13.05 -15.43
CA ASP A 185 15.99 -12.08 -16.52
C ASP A 185 14.73 -11.19 -16.60
N TRP A 186 13.54 -11.77 -16.42
CA TRP A 186 12.29 -11.03 -16.46
C TRP A 186 12.19 -10.00 -15.31
N PHE A 187 12.55 -10.37 -14.09
CA PHE A 187 12.58 -9.43 -12.96
C PHE A 187 13.53 -8.27 -13.25
N GLY A 188 14.72 -8.55 -13.79
CA GLY A 188 15.66 -7.49 -14.13
C GLY A 188 15.13 -6.51 -15.19
N VAL A 189 14.53 -7.00 -16.28
CA VAL A 189 13.99 -6.08 -17.31
C VAL A 189 12.74 -5.34 -16.82
N ILE A 190 11.88 -5.98 -16.04
CA ILE A 190 10.62 -5.38 -15.57
C ILE A 190 10.85 -4.42 -14.41
N GLN A 191 11.85 -4.65 -13.55
CA GLN A 191 12.26 -3.69 -12.53
C GLN A 191 12.74 -2.39 -13.16
N LEU A 192 13.55 -2.45 -14.23
CA LEU A 192 13.98 -1.24 -14.92
C LEU A 192 12.82 -0.58 -15.69
N ALA A 193 12.04 -1.39 -16.41
CA ALA A 193 10.97 -0.90 -17.26
C ALA A 193 9.70 -0.50 -16.49
N GLY A 194 9.58 -0.84 -15.22
CA GLY A 194 8.39 -0.62 -14.40
C GLY A 194 7.14 -1.33 -14.92
N GLY A 195 7.27 -2.49 -15.58
CA GLY A 195 6.14 -3.17 -16.21
C GLY A 195 5.08 -3.67 -15.20
N ARG A 196 3.80 -3.69 -15.60
CA ARG A 196 2.74 -4.36 -14.83
C ARG A 196 2.66 -5.83 -15.23
N ARG A 197 2.19 -6.72 -14.33
CA ARG A 197 2.03 -8.16 -14.58
C ARG A 197 1.49 -8.47 -15.97
N GLY A 198 0.28 -7.99 -16.30
CA GLY A 198 -0.39 -8.33 -17.57
C GLY A 198 0.32 -7.83 -18.83
N GLU A 199 1.37 -7.02 -18.70
CA GLU A 199 2.17 -6.56 -19.84
C GLU A 199 3.25 -7.61 -20.22
N TRP A 200 3.59 -8.56 -19.34
CA TRP A 200 4.66 -9.53 -19.58
C TRP A 200 4.39 -10.97 -19.10
N ALA A 201 3.48 -11.17 -18.14
CA ALA A 201 3.18 -12.47 -17.52
C ALA A 201 1.67 -12.73 -17.43
N GLN A 202 1.31 -13.99 -17.18
CA GLN A 202 -0.08 -14.46 -17.16
C GLN A 202 -0.70 -14.36 -15.76
N ASP A 203 -2.02 -14.40 -15.70
CA ASP A 203 -2.73 -14.43 -14.43
C ASP A 203 -2.58 -15.78 -13.72
N ARG A 204 -2.98 -15.83 -12.44
CA ARG A 204 -2.99 -17.08 -11.69
C ARG A 204 -3.84 -18.12 -12.41
N GLY A 205 -3.32 -19.34 -12.54
CA GLY A 205 -4.00 -20.44 -13.23
C GLY A 205 -3.90 -20.42 -14.76
N ARG A 206 -3.22 -19.43 -15.35
CA ARG A 206 -3.01 -19.33 -16.82
C ARG A 206 -1.56 -19.65 -17.24
N GLY A 207 -0.97 -20.65 -16.61
CA GLY A 207 0.40 -21.11 -16.92
C GLY A 207 0.51 -21.97 -18.18
N LEU A 208 -0.61 -22.43 -18.76
CA LEU A 208 -0.60 -23.28 -19.96
C LEU A 208 -0.37 -22.46 -21.23
N ILE A 209 0.53 -22.92 -22.10
CA ILE A 209 0.87 -22.25 -23.36
C ILE A 209 -0.32 -22.10 -24.32
N THR A 210 -1.35 -22.94 -24.17
CA THR A 210 -2.56 -22.92 -25.01
C THR A 210 -3.60 -21.90 -24.56
N ASN A 211 -3.43 -21.27 -23.40
CA ASN A 211 -4.41 -20.37 -22.80
C ASN A 211 -3.78 -19.07 -22.27
N PRO A 212 -3.16 -18.25 -23.15
CA PRO A 212 -2.62 -16.96 -22.73
C PRO A 212 -3.74 -15.96 -22.33
N ASP A 213 -3.38 -14.97 -21.53
CA ASP A 213 -4.15 -13.75 -21.33
C ASP A 213 -4.29 -13.00 -22.66
N LEU A 214 -5.53 -12.77 -23.08
CA LEU A 214 -5.88 -12.03 -24.28
C LEU A 214 -6.38 -10.63 -23.93
N ASN A 215 -6.16 -9.68 -24.82
CA ASN A 215 -6.74 -8.35 -24.75
C ASN A 215 -8.17 -8.35 -25.32
N ALA A 216 -8.84 -7.19 -25.30
CA ALA A 216 -10.20 -7.02 -25.81
C ALA A 216 -10.35 -7.29 -27.32
N ARG A 217 -9.24 -7.34 -28.08
CA ARG A 217 -9.21 -7.69 -29.51
C ARG A 217 -8.91 -9.17 -29.77
N GLY A 218 -8.70 -9.96 -28.73
CA GLY A 218 -8.32 -11.37 -28.84
C GLY A 218 -6.84 -11.62 -29.11
N ASP A 219 -5.99 -10.57 -29.13
CA ASP A 219 -4.54 -10.75 -29.23
C ASP A 219 -3.92 -11.03 -27.85
N PRO A 220 -2.75 -11.68 -27.77
CA PRO A 220 -2.03 -11.80 -26.50
C PRO A 220 -1.76 -10.42 -25.87
N ALA A 221 -2.02 -10.32 -24.57
CA ALA A 221 -1.82 -9.07 -23.82
C ALA A 221 -0.34 -8.81 -23.49
N ALA A 222 0.41 -9.86 -23.19
CA ALA A 222 1.82 -9.81 -22.82
C ALA A 222 2.76 -9.64 -24.04
N PHE A 223 4.01 -9.21 -23.81
CA PHE A 223 5.00 -9.04 -24.88
C PHE A 223 5.16 -10.27 -25.75
N CYS A 224 5.14 -10.01 -27.05
CA CYS A 224 5.49 -10.94 -28.10
C CYS A 224 6.79 -10.50 -28.78
N LEU A 225 7.39 -11.38 -29.57
CA LEU A 225 8.68 -11.11 -30.23
C LEU A 225 8.70 -9.82 -31.05
N GLN A 226 7.61 -9.48 -31.74
CA GLN A 226 7.52 -8.28 -32.57
C GLN A 226 7.46 -6.96 -31.77
N ASP A 227 7.30 -7.03 -30.45
CA ASP A 227 7.30 -5.84 -29.58
C ASP A 227 8.73 -5.40 -29.23
N ILE A 228 9.75 -6.16 -29.66
CA ILE A 228 11.17 -5.93 -29.35
C ILE A 228 11.94 -5.59 -30.62
N ASN A 229 12.60 -4.43 -30.63
CA ASN A 229 13.53 -4.05 -31.70
C ASN A 229 14.92 -3.79 -31.11
N PHE A 230 15.94 -4.45 -31.68
CA PHE A 230 17.34 -4.28 -31.29
C PHE A 230 18.04 -3.28 -32.21
N PHE A 231 18.95 -2.49 -31.65
CA PHE A 231 19.76 -1.56 -32.40
C PHE A 231 21.22 -1.64 -31.96
N ALA A 232 22.12 -1.58 -32.94
CA ALA A 232 23.54 -1.35 -32.74
C ALA A 232 23.85 0.16 -32.71
N SER A 233 25.14 0.47 -32.66
CA SER A 233 25.66 1.83 -32.75
C SER A 233 25.07 2.62 -33.91
N GLY A 234 24.89 3.92 -33.69
CA GLY A 234 24.29 4.82 -34.68
C GLY A 234 22.83 4.52 -35.00
N LYS A 235 22.09 3.85 -34.09
CA LYS A 235 20.69 3.43 -34.27
C LYS A 235 20.48 2.49 -35.47
N LYS A 236 21.50 1.72 -35.85
CA LYS A 236 21.36 0.69 -36.90
C LYS A 236 20.48 -0.44 -36.38
N LYS A 237 19.28 -0.58 -36.96
CA LYS A 237 18.35 -1.67 -36.60
C LYS A 237 18.97 -3.03 -36.93
N LEU A 238 18.90 -3.95 -35.97
CA LEU A 238 19.32 -5.34 -36.13
C LEU A 238 18.08 -6.23 -36.26
N THR A 239 18.17 -7.25 -37.10
CA THR A 239 17.24 -8.38 -37.04
C THR A 239 17.44 -9.15 -35.73
N VAL A 240 16.44 -9.91 -35.29
CA VAL A 240 16.56 -10.78 -34.12
C VAL A 240 17.74 -11.75 -34.29
N ALA A 241 17.88 -12.37 -35.47
CA ALA A 241 18.99 -13.29 -35.76
C ALA A 241 20.37 -12.61 -35.59
N GLN A 242 20.53 -11.38 -36.11
CA GLN A 242 21.76 -10.60 -35.94
C GLN A 242 22.03 -10.27 -34.47
N ALA A 243 21.03 -9.79 -33.73
CA ALA A 243 21.18 -9.45 -32.32
C ALA A 243 21.57 -10.68 -31.46
N LEU A 244 21.06 -11.86 -31.80
CA LEU A 244 21.40 -13.11 -31.11
C LEU A 244 22.81 -13.62 -31.48
N ALA A 245 23.24 -13.43 -32.73
CA ALA A 245 24.55 -13.82 -33.24
C ALA A 245 25.67 -12.89 -32.75
N THR A 246 25.41 -11.59 -32.61
CA THR A 246 26.37 -10.60 -32.09
C THR A 246 25.83 -9.83 -30.88
N PRO A 247 25.59 -10.49 -29.73
CA PRO A 247 25.01 -9.86 -28.53
C PRO A 247 25.74 -8.61 -28.04
N LYS A 248 27.07 -8.56 -28.19
CA LYS A 248 27.91 -7.43 -27.78
C LYS A 248 27.68 -6.18 -28.63
N ALA A 249 27.25 -6.33 -29.88
CA ALA A 249 27.00 -5.21 -30.79
C ALA A 249 25.66 -4.51 -30.54
N VAL A 250 24.78 -5.09 -29.72
CA VAL A 250 23.48 -4.51 -29.39
C VAL A 250 23.67 -3.43 -28.32
N GLU A 251 23.39 -2.17 -28.64
CA GLU A 251 23.51 -1.05 -27.70
C GLU A 251 22.17 -0.69 -27.05
N THR A 252 21.07 -0.80 -27.81
CA THR A 252 19.75 -0.38 -27.32
C THR A 252 18.65 -1.34 -27.74
N VAL A 253 17.59 -1.36 -26.93
CA VAL A 253 16.33 -2.06 -27.20
C VAL A 253 15.22 -1.03 -27.20
N LEU A 254 14.41 -1.01 -28.25
CA LEU A 254 13.13 -0.33 -28.26
C LEU A 254 12.03 -1.35 -27.96
N LEU A 255 11.35 -1.16 -26.84
CA LEU A 255 10.27 -2.00 -26.37
C LEU A 255 8.94 -1.29 -26.59
N LYS A 256 8.02 -1.96 -27.27
CA LYS A 256 6.66 -1.49 -27.51
C LYS A 256 5.71 -2.07 -26.48
N TRP A 257 5.04 -1.20 -25.71
CA TRP A 257 4.00 -1.59 -24.77
C TRP A 257 2.70 -1.88 -25.52
N ARG A 258 2.55 -3.11 -26.02
CA ARG A 258 1.35 -3.56 -26.74
C ARG A 258 0.05 -3.22 -26.00
N MET A 259 0.04 -3.44 -24.69
CA MET A 259 -1.10 -3.18 -23.81
C MET A 259 -0.66 -2.36 -22.60
N GLN A 260 -1.51 -1.42 -22.18
CA GLN A 260 -1.30 -0.61 -20.98
C GLN A 260 -2.64 -0.27 -20.33
N LYS A 261 -2.69 -0.31 -19.00
CA LYS A 261 -3.92 -0.04 -18.24
C LYS A 261 -4.49 1.37 -18.45
N ASN A 262 -3.67 2.33 -18.84
CA ASN A 262 -4.09 3.71 -19.10
C ASN A 262 -4.64 3.94 -20.52
N GLY A 263 -4.69 2.91 -21.37
CA GLY A 263 -5.23 3.01 -22.74
C GLY A 263 -4.23 3.49 -23.80
N ASP A 264 -3.02 3.91 -23.41
CA ASP A 264 -1.98 4.38 -24.34
C ASP A 264 -1.26 3.22 -25.05
N HIS A 265 -2.01 2.30 -25.64
CA HIS A 265 -1.46 1.11 -26.29
C HIS A 265 -0.46 1.47 -27.39
N GLY A 266 0.67 0.78 -27.40
CA GLY A 266 1.73 0.94 -28.41
C GLY A 266 2.78 1.99 -28.07
N GLU A 267 2.79 2.57 -26.87
CA GLU A 267 3.88 3.45 -26.42
C GLU A 267 5.22 2.71 -26.51
N GLU A 268 6.25 3.36 -27.04
CA GLU A 268 7.59 2.78 -27.17
C GLU A 268 8.56 3.42 -26.17
N LYS A 269 9.39 2.59 -25.54
CA LYS A 269 10.48 3.05 -24.65
C LYS A 269 11.79 2.42 -25.07
N GLN A 270 12.80 3.27 -25.19
CA GLN A 270 14.16 2.84 -25.47
C GLN A 270 14.91 2.60 -24.17
N PHE A 271 15.65 1.49 -24.12
CA PHE A 271 16.56 1.11 -23.05
C PHE A 271 17.96 0.99 -23.63
N SER A 272 18.98 1.37 -22.85
CA SER A 272 20.38 1.30 -23.23
C SER A 272 21.13 0.23 -22.45
N ARG A 273 22.23 -0.23 -23.05
CA ARG A 273 23.19 -1.11 -22.40
C ARG A 273 23.74 -0.43 -21.14
N ASN A 274 23.83 -1.22 -20.07
CA ASN A 274 24.62 -0.88 -18.90
C ASN A 274 25.98 -1.56 -19.07
N GLU A 275 27.02 -0.75 -19.33
CA GLU A 275 28.39 -1.23 -19.48
C GLU A 275 29.09 -1.38 -18.13
N ASP A 276 28.64 -0.63 -17.11
CA ASP A 276 29.27 -0.59 -15.78
C ASP A 276 28.96 -1.86 -14.98
N ASP A 277 27.74 -2.40 -15.13
CA ASP A 277 27.33 -3.63 -14.45
C ASP A 277 26.57 -4.59 -15.39
N PRO A 278 27.27 -5.61 -15.94
CA PRO A 278 26.65 -6.63 -16.77
C PRO A 278 25.52 -7.43 -16.10
N LYS A 279 25.54 -7.59 -14.76
CA LYS A 279 24.50 -8.33 -14.02
C LYS A 279 23.16 -7.58 -14.02
N LEU A 280 23.23 -6.25 -14.03
CA LEU A 280 22.08 -5.35 -14.10
C LEU A 280 21.79 -4.85 -15.52
N CYS A 281 22.50 -5.38 -16.54
CA CYS A 281 22.34 -4.93 -17.91
C CYS A 281 21.05 -5.46 -18.56
N VAL A 282 20.10 -4.55 -18.76
CA VAL A 282 18.80 -4.83 -19.39
C VAL A 282 18.90 -5.42 -20.79
N ILE A 283 19.92 -5.01 -21.57
CA ILE A 283 20.11 -5.47 -22.95
C ILE A 283 20.51 -6.94 -22.97
N LEU A 284 21.44 -7.36 -22.09
CA LEU A 284 21.83 -8.77 -21.97
C LEU A 284 20.63 -9.64 -21.56
N LYS A 285 19.81 -9.16 -20.63
CA LYS A 285 18.58 -9.85 -20.21
C LYS A 285 17.56 -9.98 -21.34
N TRP A 286 17.33 -8.93 -22.12
CA TRP A 286 16.47 -9.00 -23.31
C TRP A 286 17.00 -9.98 -24.36
N ILE A 287 18.31 -9.98 -24.61
CA ILE A 287 18.93 -10.94 -25.53
C ILE A 287 18.71 -12.37 -25.02
N ASN A 288 18.86 -12.62 -23.72
CA ASN A 288 18.60 -13.94 -23.13
C ASN A 288 17.11 -14.33 -23.29
N ILE A 289 16.18 -13.45 -22.94
CA ILE A 289 14.74 -13.68 -23.10
C ILE A 289 14.39 -14.04 -24.56
N VAL A 290 14.89 -13.25 -25.51
CA VAL A 290 14.64 -13.49 -26.95
C VAL A 290 15.31 -14.78 -27.41
N ARG A 291 16.55 -15.07 -27.00
CA ARG A 291 17.26 -16.31 -27.33
C ARG A 291 16.46 -17.53 -26.88
N ARG A 292 15.93 -17.48 -25.65
CA ARG A 292 15.10 -18.56 -25.09
C ARG A 292 13.82 -18.74 -25.88
N PHE A 293 13.11 -17.66 -26.15
CA PHE A 293 11.88 -17.69 -26.93
C PHE A 293 12.10 -18.30 -28.33
N VAL A 294 13.14 -17.83 -29.03
CA VAL A 294 13.48 -18.35 -30.38
C VAL A 294 13.84 -19.83 -30.33
N LYS A 295 14.51 -20.31 -29.28
CA LYS A 295 14.81 -21.73 -29.12
C LYS A 295 13.56 -22.59 -28.87
N PHE A 296 12.52 -22.05 -28.24
CA PHE A 296 11.26 -22.79 -27.99
C PHE A 296 10.26 -22.71 -29.14
N PHE A 297 10.13 -21.54 -29.76
CA PHE A 297 9.04 -21.26 -30.71
C PHE A 297 9.53 -20.80 -32.09
N GLY A 298 10.84 -20.68 -32.31
CA GLY A 298 11.39 -20.01 -33.49
C GLY A 298 11.02 -18.53 -33.51
N TYR A 299 10.86 -17.98 -34.71
CA TYR A 299 10.51 -16.57 -34.91
C TYR A 299 9.00 -16.32 -34.93
N LYS A 300 8.23 -17.12 -34.17
CA LYS A 300 6.78 -16.97 -34.12
C LYS A 300 6.36 -15.61 -33.58
N HIS A 301 5.35 -15.04 -34.21
CA HIS A 301 4.69 -13.81 -33.79
C HIS A 301 3.44 -14.13 -32.97
N ASN A 302 2.97 -13.15 -32.19
CA ASN A 302 1.72 -13.28 -31.40
C ASN A 302 1.73 -14.48 -30.43
N VAL A 303 2.89 -14.77 -29.83
CA VAL A 303 3.01 -15.72 -28.73
C VAL A 303 3.75 -15.00 -27.59
N PRO A 304 3.19 -14.97 -26.36
CA PRO A 304 3.85 -14.38 -25.21
C PRO A 304 5.25 -14.95 -24.96
N MET A 305 6.18 -14.07 -24.59
CA MET A 305 7.60 -14.44 -24.47
C MET A 305 8.02 -14.97 -23.10
N ALA A 306 7.24 -14.74 -22.04
CA ALA A 306 7.57 -15.18 -20.69
C ALA A 306 7.28 -16.67 -20.51
N VAL A 307 8.16 -17.51 -21.06
CA VAL A 307 8.02 -18.97 -21.09
C VAL A 307 9.22 -19.65 -20.45
N TYR A 308 8.96 -20.69 -19.69
CA TYR A 308 9.95 -21.62 -19.14
C TYR A 308 9.58 -23.07 -19.45
N ARG A 309 10.52 -23.98 -19.22
CA ARG A 309 10.32 -25.43 -19.28
C ARG A 309 10.14 -25.93 -17.86
N HIS A 310 8.99 -26.51 -17.55
CA HIS A 310 8.70 -27.05 -16.23
C HIS A 310 9.56 -28.29 -15.97
N ASP A 311 10.24 -28.34 -14.82
CA ASP A 311 11.23 -29.38 -14.55
C ASP A 311 10.60 -30.78 -14.50
N ASP A 312 9.48 -30.94 -13.78
CA ASP A 312 8.85 -32.26 -13.61
C ASP A 312 8.19 -32.81 -14.88
N THR A 313 7.47 -31.96 -15.61
CA THR A 313 6.65 -32.40 -16.76
C THR A 313 7.35 -32.23 -18.10
N ASN A 314 8.48 -31.51 -18.13
CA ASN A 314 9.19 -31.09 -19.33
C ASN A 314 8.33 -30.25 -20.31
N ASN A 315 7.13 -29.83 -19.90
CA ASN A 315 6.25 -29.01 -20.71
C ASN A 315 6.68 -27.55 -20.70
N LEU A 316 6.37 -26.84 -21.79
CA LEU A 316 6.50 -25.39 -21.81
C LEU A 316 5.33 -24.76 -21.07
N CYS A 317 5.63 -23.79 -20.21
CA CYS A 317 4.67 -23.06 -19.39
C CYS A 317 4.94 -21.56 -19.48
N TYR A 318 3.87 -20.77 -19.46
CA TYR A 318 4.01 -19.34 -19.22
C TYR A 318 4.30 -19.04 -17.76
N ILE A 319 5.06 -17.97 -17.49
CA ILE A 319 5.16 -17.38 -16.16
C ILE A 319 3.79 -16.84 -15.75
N SER A 320 3.31 -17.30 -14.59
CA SER A 320 2.08 -16.83 -13.96
C SER A 320 2.37 -15.93 -12.75
N SER A 321 1.34 -15.26 -12.22
CA SER A 321 1.47 -14.51 -10.96
C SER A 321 1.93 -15.38 -9.78
N ALA A 322 1.56 -16.66 -9.76
CA ALA A 322 1.96 -17.58 -8.69
C ALA A 322 3.46 -17.88 -8.73
N ASP A 323 4.03 -18.05 -9.94
CA ASP A 323 5.47 -18.26 -10.11
C ASP A 323 6.26 -17.03 -9.65
N ILE A 324 5.73 -15.84 -9.95
CA ILE A 324 6.34 -14.56 -9.56
C ILE A 324 6.30 -14.38 -8.04
N GLU A 325 5.12 -14.61 -7.43
CA GLU A 325 4.94 -14.53 -5.97
C GLU A 325 5.88 -15.50 -5.26
N ASP A 326 5.90 -16.77 -5.67
CA ASP A 326 6.77 -17.80 -5.10
C ASP A 326 8.25 -17.39 -5.16
N GLY A 327 8.74 -17.02 -6.35
CA GLY A 327 10.14 -16.62 -6.51
C GLY A 327 10.51 -15.39 -5.68
N MET A 328 9.66 -14.37 -5.65
CA MET A 328 9.94 -13.16 -4.88
C MET A 328 9.87 -13.39 -3.37
N GLN A 329 8.89 -14.17 -2.91
CA GLN A 329 8.68 -14.42 -1.49
C GLN A 329 9.81 -15.28 -0.92
N ARG A 330 10.24 -16.33 -1.63
CA ARG A 330 11.40 -17.14 -1.22
C ARG A 330 12.66 -16.28 -1.05
N THR A 331 12.95 -15.39 -2.01
CA THR A 331 14.12 -14.51 -1.92
C THR A 331 13.98 -13.44 -0.84
N ALA A 332 12.77 -12.93 -0.58
CA ALA A 332 12.54 -11.99 0.50
C ALA A 332 12.71 -12.65 1.89
N ILE A 333 12.22 -13.88 2.04
CA ILE A 333 12.42 -14.70 3.24
C ILE A 333 13.91 -14.87 3.52
N GLU A 334 14.69 -15.20 2.50
CA GLU A 334 16.13 -15.41 2.63
C GLU A 334 16.88 -14.11 2.95
N LEU A 335 16.65 -13.04 2.18
CA LEU A 335 17.41 -11.80 2.34
C LEU A 335 17.13 -11.09 3.67
N TYR A 336 15.89 -11.15 4.14
CA TYR A 336 15.44 -10.44 5.33
C TYR A 336 15.23 -11.35 6.54
N GLU A 337 15.61 -12.64 6.43
CA GLU A 337 15.50 -13.64 7.50
C GLU A 337 14.08 -13.74 8.08
N LEU A 338 13.07 -13.69 7.21
CA LEU A 338 11.66 -13.68 7.62
C LEU A 338 11.20 -15.07 8.05
N ASP A 339 10.37 -15.11 9.09
CA ASP A 339 9.73 -16.32 9.57
C ASP A 339 8.46 -16.61 8.75
N THR A 340 8.41 -17.79 8.13
CA THR A 340 7.31 -18.17 7.23
C THR A 340 5.92 -18.19 7.88
N GLN A 341 5.85 -18.30 9.21
CA GLN A 341 4.58 -18.28 9.97
C GLN A 341 4.30 -16.91 10.57
N ARG A 342 5.28 -16.33 11.27
CA ARG A 342 5.08 -15.04 11.98
C ARG A 342 4.99 -13.86 11.02
N ASP A 343 5.75 -13.89 9.92
CA ASP A 343 5.87 -12.77 8.98
C ASP A 343 5.05 -13.00 7.69
N LYS A 344 4.06 -13.90 7.75
CA LYS A 344 3.24 -14.29 6.60
C LYS A 344 2.62 -13.11 5.85
N ASP A 345 2.19 -12.07 6.56
CA ASP A 345 1.58 -10.91 5.94
C ASP A 345 2.60 -9.96 5.31
N ASP A 346 3.81 -9.85 5.88
CA ASP A 346 4.91 -9.10 5.26
C ASP A 346 5.45 -9.83 4.02
N ILE A 347 5.55 -11.16 4.06
CA ILE A 347 5.92 -11.99 2.91
C ILE A 347 4.93 -11.78 1.75
N LYS A 348 3.62 -11.76 2.01
CA LYS A 348 2.60 -11.53 0.98
C LYS A 348 2.69 -10.17 0.30
N ARG A 349 3.44 -9.20 0.84
CA ARG A 349 3.66 -7.90 0.19
C ARG A 349 4.59 -8.00 -1.02
N PHE A 350 5.33 -9.09 -1.17
CA PHE A 350 6.14 -9.36 -2.37
C PHE A 350 5.29 -10.04 -3.44
N SER A 351 5.09 -9.33 -4.56
CA SER A 351 4.26 -9.76 -5.69
C SER A 351 4.75 -9.13 -6.99
N ALA A 352 4.17 -9.48 -8.14
CA ALA A 352 4.54 -8.87 -9.42
C ALA A 352 4.54 -7.32 -9.43
N HIS A 353 3.72 -6.68 -8.60
CA HIS A 353 3.67 -5.22 -8.49
C HIS A 353 4.90 -4.63 -7.77
N SER A 354 5.61 -5.43 -6.97
CA SER A 354 6.85 -5.06 -6.28
C SER A 354 7.96 -4.62 -7.23
N LEU A 355 8.01 -5.14 -8.46
CA LEU A 355 8.99 -4.71 -9.48
C LEU A 355 8.78 -3.25 -9.86
N ARG A 356 7.54 -2.87 -10.12
CA ARG A 356 7.17 -1.50 -10.47
C ARG A 356 7.34 -0.55 -9.27
N VAL A 357 7.05 -1.02 -8.06
CA VAL A 357 7.33 -0.28 -6.82
C VAL A 357 8.83 -0.06 -6.66
N GLY A 358 9.65 -1.11 -6.83
CA GLY A 358 11.10 -1.05 -6.79
C GLY A 358 11.68 -0.03 -7.78
N ALA A 359 11.22 -0.06 -9.03
CA ALA A 359 11.58 0.92 -10.06
C ALA A 359 11.39 2.37 -9.58
N CYS A 360 10.20 2.65 -9.04
CA CYS A 360 9.84 3.97 -8.53
C CYS A 360 10.70 4.40 -7.34
N VAL A 361 10.91 3.47 -6.40
CA VAL A 361 11.71 3.70 -5.20
C VAL A 361 13.15 4.05 -5.57
N ILE A 362 13.74 3.34 -6.53
CA ILE A 362 15.10 3.62 -7.03
C ILE A 362 15.19 5.03 -7.60
N LEU A 363 14.31 5.38 -8.55
CA LEU A 363 14.34 6.70 -9.20
C LEU A 363 14.17 7.84 -8.18
N GLN A 364 13.21 7.71 -7.27
CA GLN A 364 12.98 8.75 -6.27
C GLN A 364 14.11 8.83 -5.23
N ALA A 365 14.67 7.68 -4.83
CA ALA A 365 15.85 7.62 -3.95
C ALA A 365 17.04 8.37 -4.56
N LEU A 366 17.20 8.31 -5.89
CA LEU A 366 18.23 9.03 -6.64
C LEU A 366 17.87 10.50 -6.96
N GLY A 367 16.72 11.00 -6.50
CA GLY A 367 16.36 12.41 -6.63
C GLY A 367 15.77 12.79 -7.99
N PHE A 368 15.30 11.82 -8.77
CA PHE A 368 14.56 12.10 -10.00
C PHE A 368 13.31 12.91 -9.69
N GLN A 369 13.03 13.87 -10.55
CA GLN A 369 11.85 14.71 -10.46
C GLN A 369 10.58 13.92 -10.77
N ASP A 370 9.46 14.37 -10.23
CA ASP A 370 8.18 13.68 -10.35
C ASP A 370 7.77 13.42 -11.81
N HIS A 371 7.99 14.41 -12.69
CA HIS A 371 7.70 14.29 -14.11
C HIS A 371 8.60 13.24 -14.80
N GLN A 372 9.86 13.12 -14.38
CA GLN A 372 10.79 12.13 -14.93
C GLN A 372 10.35 10.71 -14.52
N ILE A 373 9.98 10.52 -13.25
CA ILE A 373 9.47 9.24 -12.75
C ILE A 373 8.20 8.83 -13.50
N GLN A 374 7.27 9.77 -13.69
CA GLN A 374 6.03 9.54 -14.44
C GLN A 374 6.31 9.17 -15.90
N GLN A 375 7.22 9.87 -16.58
CA GLN A 375 7.60 9.60 -17.97
C GLN A 375 8.30 8.25 -18.14
N LEU A 376 9.24 7.92 -17.25
CA LEU A 376 10.01 6.67 -17.31
C LEU A 376 9.11 5.46 -17.03
N LEU A 377 8.32 5.52 -15.95
CA LEU A 377 7.49 4.40 -15.50
C LEU A 377 6.09 4.41 -16.11
N ARG A 378 5.73 5.41 -16.93
CA ARG A 378 4.41 5.51 -17.59
C ARG A 378 3.27 5.62 -16.58
N TRP A 379 3.43 6.49 -15.58
CA TRP A 379 2.35 6.87 -14.67
C TRP A 379 1.70 8.18 -15.13
N LYS A 380 0.36 8.19 -15.17
CA LYS A 380 -0.42 9.39 -15.50
C LYS A 380 -0.85 10.24 -14.30
N SER A 381 -0.61 9.75 -13.09
CA SER A 381 -1.09 10.39 -11.87
C SER A 381 -0.10 10.20 -10.74
N ASP A 382 -0.23 11.02 -9.71
CA ASP A 382 0.60 11.01 -8.50
C ASP A 382 0.32 9.85 -7.54
N LYS A 383 -0.51 8.88 -7.95
CA LYS A 383 -0.76 7.64 -7.18
C LYS A 383 0.52 6.89 -6.81
N TRP A 384 1.59 7.11 -7.56
CA TRP A 384 2.88 6.52 -7.28
C TRP A 384 3.54 6.98 -5.98
N ARG A 385 3.28 8.22 -5.56
CA ARG A 385 3.85 8.79 -4.34
C ARG A 385 3.48 7.99 -3.11
N THR A 386 2.38 7.23 -3.16
CA THR A 386 1.98 6.33 -2.08
C THR A 386 3.04 5.26 -1.79
N TYR A 387 3.78 4.79 -2.80
CA TYR A 387 4.80 3.75 -2.65
C TYR A 387 6.12 4.28 -2.07
N THR A 388 6.32 5.59 -2.08
CA THR A 388 7.60 6.20 -1.71
C THR A 388 7.61 6.87 -0.33
N ARG A 389 6.47 6.91 0.36
CA ARG A 389 6.30 7.64 1.63
C ARG A 389 7.05 7.06 2.82
N ASN A 390 7.37 5.77 2.83
CA ASN A 390 7.96 5.07 4.00
C ASN A 390 9.27 4.36 3.64
N LEU A 391 10.16 5.04 2.91
CA LEU A 391 11.46 4.45 2.58
C LEU A 391 12.51 4.89 3.58
N PHE A 392 13.36 3.96 4.03
CA PHE A 392 14.49 4.28 4.92
C PHE A 392 15.42 5.37 4.35
N ILE A 393 15.57 5.43 3.02
CA ILE A 393 16.33 6.49 2.36
C ILE A 393 15.71 7.88 2.59
N MET A 394 14.38 7.98 2.71
CA MET A 394 13.71 9.25 3.02
C MET A 394 14.01 9.68 4.45
N THR A 395 14.08 8.75 5.40
CA THR A 395 14.53 9.04 6.77
C THR A 395 15.97 9.56 6.79
N LYS A 396 16.89 8.91 6.04
CA LYS A 396 18.28 9.39 5.91
C LYS A 396 18.36 10.79 5.28
N LYS A 397 17.60 11.03 4.21
CA LYS A 397 17.52 12.35 3.56
C LYS A 397 16.96 13.41 4.51
N HIS A 398 15.95 13.06 5.30
CA HIS A 398 15.37 13.95 6.29
C HIS A 398 16.37 14.31 7.39
N ASN A 399 17.06 13.32 7.98
CA ASN A 399 18.12 13.57 8.97
C ASN A 399 19.22 14.47 8.41
N ARG A 400 19.65 14.24 7.16
CA ARG A 400 20.62 15.11 6.50
C ARG A 400 20.07 16.53 6.34
N ALA A 401 18.82 16.68 5.91
CA ALA A 401 18.20 18.00 5.76
C ALA A 401 18.15 18.76 7.09
N VAL A 402 17.77 18.09 8.19
CA VAL A 402 17.78 18.67 9.54
C VAL A 402 19.20 19.07 9.96
N PHE A 403 20.20 18.22 9.72
CA PHE A 403 21.60 18.53 10.04
C PHE A 403 22.18 19.69 9.23
N GLU A 404 21.82 19.81 7.95
CA GLU A 404 22.24 20.97 7.15
C GLU A 404 21.51 22.25 7.59
N ALA A 405 20.22 22.16 7.92
CA ALA A 405 19.45 23.28 8.44
C ALA A 405 20.05 23.81 9.75
N SER A 406 20.50 22.93 10.66
CA SER A 406 21.13 23.35 11.93
C SER A 406 22.45 24.12 11.80
N LYS A 407 23.03 24.19 10.60
CA LYS A 407 24.24 24.98 10.32
C LYS A 407 23.92 26.37 9.76
N MET A 408 22.65 26.65 9.47
CA MET A 408 22.24 27.91 8.87
C MET A 408 21.79 28.88 9.98
N PRO A 409 22.29 30.13 10.00
CA PRO A 409 22.07 31.06 11.11
C PRO A 409 20.60 31.49 11.34
N ASN A 410 19.65 31.08 10.49
CA ASN A 410 18.22 31.41 10.60
C ASN A 410 17.31 30.20 10.30
N PHE A 411 17.80 28.97 10.49
CA PHE A 411 16.97 27.74 10.45
C PHE A 411 17.17 26.89 11.70
#